data_AF-A0A4V0XRQ0-F1
#
_entry.id   AF-A0A4V0XRQ0-F1
#
_cell.length_a   1.000
_cell.length_b   1.000
_cell.length_c   1.000
_cell.angle_alpha   90.00
_cell.angle_beta   90.00
_cell.angle_gamma   90.00
#
_symmetry.space_group_name_H-M   'P 1'
#
loop_
_entity.id
_entity.type
_entity.pdbx_description
1 polymer ?
#
loop_
_entity_poly.entity_id
_entity_poly.type
_entity_poly.pdbx_seq_one_letter_code
_entity_poly.pdbx_strand_id
1 'polypeptide(L)'
;MDEATALIRRELARDYLVNPQVTLVVLEYSKKRFTVLGQVQKPGSFEIPSEEMVYFPQAIALAGGFTRIAKKGKVSITRQSGGKATTIYIDATSRSAIGDPQTFQILPGDTITVDEGLF
;
A
#
# COMPACT_ATOMS: atom_id res chain seq x y z
N MET A 1 22.14 0.84 -2.25
CA MET A 1 22.73 2.17 -2.04
C MET A 1 24.14 2.26 -2.62
N ASP A 2 24.96 1.24 -2.38
CA ASP A 2 26.36 1.22 -2.84
C ASP A 2 26.50 1.14 -4.36
N GLU A 3 25.71 0.30 -5.04
CA GLU A 3 25.72 0.20 -6.51
C GLU A 3 25.31 1.52 -7.20
N ALA A 4 24.27 2.18 -6.71
CA ALA A 4 23.81 3.47 -7.24
C ALA A 4 24.86 4.57 -7.03
N THR A 5 25.52 4.57 -5.87
CA THR A 5 26.60 5.52 -5.55
C THR A 5 27.81 5.31 -6.46
N ALA A 6 28.18 4.05 -6.70
CA ALA A 6 29.28 3.70 -7.60
C ALA A 6 29.00 4.13 -9.05
N LEU A 7 27.76 3.97 -9.52
CA LEU A 7 27.36 4.37 -10.86
C LEU A 7 27.44 5.90 -11.03
N ILE A 8 26.90 6.67 -10.08
CA ILE A 8 26.98 8.14 -10.10
C ILE A 8 28.44 8.62 -10.05
N ARG A 9 29.28 8.01 -9.19
CA ARG A 9 30.71 8.34 -9.11
C ARG A 9 31.41 8.11 -10.43
N ARG A 10 31.12 7.00 -11.11
CA ARG A 10 31.74 6.66 -12.39
C ARG A 10 31.39 7.67 -13.49
N GLU A 11 30.13 8.05 -13.60
CA GLU A 11 29.71 9.03 -14.62
C GLU A 11 30.27 10.43 -14.33
N LEU A 12 30.31 10.85 -13.06
CA LEU A 12 30.92 12.13 -12.68
C LEU A 12 32.44 12.15 -12.90
N ALA A 13 33.12 11.02 -12.68
CA ALA A 13 34.56 10.89 -12.86
C ALA A 13 35.00 10.93 -14.33
N ARG A 14 34.08 10.64 -15.26
CA ARG A 14 34.38 10.50 -16.68
C ARG A 14 34.56 11.84 -17.37
N ASP A 15 33.63 12.76 -17.15
CA ASP A 15 33.52 13.98 -17.96
C ASP A 15 33.54 15.28 -17.13
N TYR A 16 33.47 15.20 -15.80
CA TYR A 16 33.20 16.38 -14.96
C TYR A 16 34.15 16.60 -13.79
N LEU A 17 34.58 15.57 -13.05
CA LEU A 17 35.29 15.72 -11.77
C LEU A 17 36.44 14.73 -11.61
N VAL A 18 37.58 15.16 -11.07
CA VAL A 18 38.67 14.25 -10.65
C VAL A 18 38.42 13.83 -9.19
N ASN A 19 38.31 12.52 -8.94
CA ASN A 19 37.98 11.94 -7.62
C ASN A 19 36.69 12.48 -6.97
N PRO A 20 35.50 12.26 -7.57
CA PRO A 20 34.24 12.71 -6.99
C PRO A 20 33.90 11.95 -5.70
N GLN A 21 33.74 12.68 -4.59
CA GLN A 21 33.14 12.14 -3.37
C GLN A 21 31.63 12.31 -3.42
N VAL A 22 30.92 11.18 -3.48
CA VAL A 22 29.45 11.15 -3.53
C VAL A 22 28.92 10.56 -2.24
N THR A 23 28.04 11.30 -1.57
CA THR A 23 27.23 10.87 -0.43
C THR A 23 25.78 10.84 -0.89
N LEU A 24 25.19 9.64 -0.96
CA LEU A 24 23.79 9.47 -1.33
C LEU A 24 22.94 9.44 -0.06
N VAL A 25 22.05 10.42 0.10
CA VAL A 25 21.07 10.47 1.18
C VAL A 25 19.67 10.33 0.57
N VAL A 26 18.90 9.35 1.02
CA VAL A 26 17.48 9.26 0.66
C VAL A 26 16.72 10.27 1.49
N LEU A 27 16.38 11.41 0.88
CA LEU A 27 15.72 12.52 1.58
C LEU A 27 14.29 12.19 2.01
N GLU A 28 13.58 11.37 1.22
CA GLU A 28 12.26 10.83 1.57
C GLU A 28 12.16 9.39 1.05
N TYR A 29 11.89 8.44 1.94
CA TYR A 29 11.30 7.18 1.50
C TYR A 29 9.94 7.54 0.90
N SER A 30 9.72 7.29 -0.39
CA SER A 30 8.40 7.47 -1.00
C SER A 30 7.36 6.87 -0.07
N LYS A 31 6.53 7.74 0.54
CA LYS A 31 5.64 7.32 1.60
C LYS A 31 4.77 6.20 1.07
N LYS A 32 4.92 5.02 1.68
CA LYS A 32 4.14 3.84 1.31
C LYS A 32 2.68 4.16 1.62
N ARG A 33 1.81 4.03 0.63
CA ARG A 33 0.39 4.37 0.76
C ARG A 33 -0.48 3.24 0.25
N PHE A 34 -1.68 3.13 0.81
CA PHE A 34 -2.79 2.35 0.26
C PHE A 34 -4.00 3.26 0.11
N THR A 35 -4.97 2.83 -0.68
CA THR A 35 -6.19 3.61 -0.96
C THR A 35 -7.41 2.83 -0.52
N VAL A 36 -8.38 3.50 0.11
CA VAL A 36 -9.69 2.94 0.45
C VAL A 36 -10.78 3.75 -0.25
N LEU A 37 -11.64 3.07 -1.00
CA LEU A 37 -12.70 3.66 -1.81
C LEU A 37 -14.06 3.04 -1.48
N GLY A 38 -15.12 3.78 -1.82
CA GLY A 38 -16.50 3.33 -1.70
C GLY A 38 -17.10 3.54 -0.31
N GLN A 39 -17.86 2.55 0.17
CA GLN A 39 -18.72 2.64 1.36
C GLN A 39 -17.96 2.49 2.69
N VAL A 40 -17.06 3.44 2.93
CA VAL A 40 -16.38 3.69 4.21
C VAL A 40 -16.62 5.13 4.67
N GLN A 41 -16.42 5.43 5.95
CA GLN A 41 -16.70 6.78 6.48
C GLN A 41 -15.77 7.86 5.91
N LYS A 42 -14.51 7.51 5.64
CA LYS A 42 -13.49 8.40 5.10
C LYS A 42 -12.76 7.72 3.93
N PRO A 43 -13.27 7.81 2.70
CA PRO A 43 -12.54 7.36 1.52
C PRO A 43 -11.31 8.23 1.28
N GLY A 44 -10.22 7.62 0.80
CA GLY A 44 -8.98 8.34 0.51
C GLY A 44 -7.74 7.48 0.53
N SER A 45 -6.58 8.12 0.42
CA SER A 45 -5.27 7.48 0.55
C SER A 45 -4.72 7.62 1.96
N PHE A 46 -4.15 6.54 2.46
CA PHE A 46 -3.61 6.43 3.83
C PHE A 46 -2.15 6.01 3.78
N GLU A 47 -1.35 6.53 4.71
CA GLU A 47 0.07 6.21 4.82
C GLU A 47 0.26 4.92 5.63
N ILE A 48 1.16 4.06 5.16
CA ILE A 48 1.64 2.89 5.88
C ILE A 48 2.88 3.34 6.66
N PRO A 49 2.87 3.27 8.00
CA PRO A 49 4.05 3.60 8.80
C PRO A 49 5.24 2.72 8.39
N SER A 50 6.44 3.30 8.32
CA SER A 50 7.61 2.63 7.75
C SER A 50 8.06 1.38 8.51
N GLU A 51 7.71 1.28 9.80
CA GLU A 51 8.11 0.19 10.71
C GLU A 51 6.95 -0.75 11.08
N GLU A 52 5.73 -0.50 10.59
CA GLU A 52 4.54 -1.26 10.98
C GLU A 52 3.90 -1.97 9.79
N MET A 53 3.33 -3.14 10.07
CA MET A 53 2.46 -3.84 9.13
C MET A 53 1.03 -3.34 9.33
N VAL A 54 0.37 -2.98 8.22
CA VAL A 54 -1.05 -2.64 8.23
C VAL A 54 -1.85 -3.85 7.78
N TYR A 55 -2.77 -4.29 8.63
CA TYR A 55 -3.74 -5.35 8.32
C TYR A 55 -5.09 -4.75 7.92
N PHE A 56 -5.89 -5.55 7.22
CA PHE A 56 -7.20 -5.13 6.72
C PHE A 56 -8.12 -4.47 7.78
N PRO A 57 -8.25 -4.96 9.03
CA PRO A 57 -9.11 -4.31 10.02
C PRO A 57 -8.60 -2.93 10.40
N GLN A 58 -7.27 -2.77 10.47
CA GLN A 58 -6.63 -1.49 10.76
C GLN A 58 -6.82 -0.52 9.59
N ALA A 59 -6.70 -0.98 8.35
CA ALA A 59 -6.95 -0.17 7.16
C ALA A 59 -8.40 0.36 7.12
N ILE A 60 -9.38 -0.49 7.43
CA ILE A 60 -10.78 -0.08 7.53
C ILE A 60 -11.01 0.87 8.72
N ALA A 61 -10.34 0.64 9.86
CA ALA A 61 -10.42 1.54 11.01
C ALA A 61 -9.84 2.93 10.72
N LEU A 62 -8.71 3.01 10.01
CA LEU A 62 -8.12 4.27 9.53
C LEU A 62 -9.09 5.03 8.61
N ALA A 63 -9.85 4.30 7.77
CA ALA A 63 -10.92 4.85 6.95
C ALA A 63 -12.21 5.17 7.75
N GLY A 64 -12.18 5.08 9.08
CA GLY A 64 -13.30 5.40 9.97
C GLY A 64 -14.38 4.32 10.05
N GLY A 65 -14.13 3.13 9.52
CA GLY A 65 -15.08 2.02 9.48
C GLY A 65 -16.00 2.04 8.25
N PHE A 66 -16.81 1.00 8.13
CA PHE A 66 -17.81 0.86 7.08
C PHE A 66 -19.01 1.81 7.29
N THR A 67 -19.62 2.28 6.20
CA THR A 67 -20.93 2.96 6.28
C THR A 67 -22.05 1.94 6.55
N ARG A 68 -23.27 2.43 6.82
CA ARG A 68 -24.44 1.56 7.10
C ARG A 68 -24.88 0.74 5.88
N ILE A 69 -24.59 1.21 4.68
CA ILE A 69 -24.98 0.61 3.40
C ILE A 69 -23.83 -0.17 2.75
N ALA A 70 -22.74 -0.44 3.48
CA ALA A 70 -21.57 -1.12 2.94
C ALA A 70 -21.80 -2.63 2.73
N LYS A 71 -21.37 -3.16 1.57
CA LYS A 71 -21.37 -4.60 1.28
C LYS A 71 -20.18 -5.32 1.92
N LYS A 72 -20.27 -5.57 3.22
CA LYS A 72 -19.18 -6.19 4.02
C LYS A 72 -18.81 -7.62 3.59
N GLY A 73 -19.76 -8.36 3.03
CA GLY A 73 -19.55 -9.75 2.59
C GLY A 73 -18.66 -9.92 1.35
N LYS A 74 -18.35 -8.82 0.65
CA LYS A 74 -17.51 -8.86 -0.55
C LYS A 74 -16.75 -7.56 -0.72
N VAL A 75 -15.70 -7.38 0.08
CA VAL A 75 -14.73 -6.30 -0.10
C VAL A 75 -13.67 -6.75 -1.10
N SER A 76 -13.24 -5.87 -2.00
CA SER A 76 -12.20 -6.19 -2.98
C SER A 76 -10.91 -5.44 -2.68
N ILE A 77 -9.79 -6.12 -2.86
CA ILE A 77 -8.45 -5.54 -2.71
C ILE A 77 -7.70 -5.81 -4.02
N THR A 78 -7.43 -4.74 -4.76
CA THR A 78 -6.66 -4.80 -6.00
C THR A 78 -5.22 -4.43 -5.73
N ARG A 79 -4.31 -5.34 -6.05
CA ARG A 79 -2.86 -5.17 -5.94
C ARG A 79 -2.23 -5.21 -7.32
N GLN A 80 -1.44 -4.19 -7.64
CA GLN A 80 -0.61 -4.19 -8.85
C GLN A 80 0.79 -4.68 -8.51
N SER A 81 1.24 -5.76 -9.15
CA SER A 81 2.60 -6.28 -9.00
C SER A 81 3.14 -6.72 -10.35
N GLY A 82 4.31 -6.22 -10.74
CA GLY A 82 4.98 -6.61 -12.00
C GLY A 82 4.15 -6.36 -13.27
N GLY A 83 3.31 -5.31 -13.29
CA GLY A 83 2.44 -4.99 -14.43
C GLY A 83 1.15 -5.81 -14.51
N LYS A 84 0.90 -6.73 -13.55
CA LYS A 84 -0.34 -7.49 -13.46
C LYS A 84 -1.17 -7.02 -12.26
N ALA A 85 -2.47 -6.84 -12.48
CA ALA A 85 -3.42 -6.57 -11.41
C ALA A 85 -4.01 -7.88 -10.88
N THR A 86 -3.93 -8.09 -9.57
CA THR A 86 -4.57 -9.21 -8.88
C THR A 86 -5.63 -8.65 -7.93
N THR A 87 -6.87 -9.14 -8.04
CA THR A 87 -7.96 -8.76 -7.13
C THR A 87 -8.26 -9.90 -6.17
N ILE A 88 -8.24 -9.59 -4.88
CA ILE A 88 -8.53 -10.50 -3.79
C ILE A 88 -9.87 -10.09 -3.17
N TYR A 89 -10.75 -11.04 -2.93
CA TYR A 89 -12.03 -10.79 -2.27
C TYR A 89 -11.96 -11.23 -0.82
N ILE A 90 -12.40 -10.35 0.08
CA ILE A 90 -12.48 -10.58 1.52
C ILE A 90 -13.93 -10.47 1.95
N ASP A 91 -14.41 -11.49 2.67
CA ASP A 91 -15.65 -11.42 3.41
C ASP A 91 -15.35 -10.90 4.81
N ALA A 92 -15.59 -9.60 5.05
CA ALA A 92 -15.36 -8.96 6.34
C ALA A 92 -16.35 -9.39 7.43
N THR A 93 -17.36 -10.21 7.09
CA THR A 93 -18.32 -10.79 8.04
C THR A 93 -17.91 -12.19 8.50
N SER A 94 -17.05 -12.87 7.75
CA SER A 94 -16.56 -14.20 8.07
C SER A 94 -15.46 -14.17 9.13
N ARG A 95 -15.46 -15.17 10.01
CA ARG A 95 -14.38 -15.50 10.96
C ARG A 95 -13.56 -16.73 10.51
N SER A 96 -13.58 -17.05 9.22
CA SER A 96 -12.95 -18.27 8.69
C SER A 96 -11.42 -18.17 8.66
N ALA A 97 -10.75 -19.29 8.95
CA ALA A 97 -9.28 -19.41 8.94
C ALA A 97 -8.63 -19.29 7.53
N ILE A 98 -9.39 -19.49 6.45
CA ILE A 98 -8.92 -19.29 5.08
C ILE A 98 -9.36 -17.90 4.63
N GLY A 99 -8.40 -17.01 4.32
CA GLY A 99 -8.69 -15.62 3.97
C GLY A 99 -9.22 -14.80 5.13
N ASP A 100 -8.77 -15.10 6.36
CA ASP A 100 -9.18 -14.40 7.57
C ASP A 100 -8.95 -12.88 7.40
N PRO A 101 -10.02 -12.07 7.38
CA PRO A 101 -9.89 -10.61 7.28
C PRO A 101 -9.01 -10.03 8.39
N GLN A 102 -8.89 -10.71 9.54
CA GLN A 102 -8.08 -10.24 10.66
C GLN A 102 -6.57 -10.36 10.41
N THR A 103 -6.16 -11.27 9.52
CA THR A 103 -4.73 -11.53 9.24
C THR A 103 -4.30 -11.06 7.86
N PHE A 104 -5.22 -10.56 7.03
CA PHE A 104 -4.88 -10.09 5.69
C PHE A 104 -4.03 -8.82 5.74
N GLN A 105 -2.80 -8.90 5.23
CA GLN A 105 -1.88 -7.77 5.19
C GLN A 105 -2.13 -6.88 3.96
N ILE A 106 -2.23 -5.58 4.21
CA ILE A 106 -2.29 -4.52 3.21
C ILE A 106 -0.87 -4.09 2.85
N LEU A 107 -0.58 -4.05 1.55
CA LEU A 107 0.71 -3.67 1.02
C LEU A 107 0.64 -2.27 0.37
N PRO A 108 1.80 -1.61 0.22
CA PRO A 108 1.87 -0.35 -0.51
C PRO A 108 1.34 -0.52 -1.94
N GLY A 109 0.50 0.42 -2.38
CA GLY A 109 -0.15 0.40 -3.69
C GLY A 109 -1.48 -0.35 -3.74
N ASP A 110 -1.90 -1.01 -2.65
CA ASP A 110 -3.20 -1.67 -2.61
C ASP A 110 -4.35 -0.66 -2.71
N THR A 111 -5.40 -1.05 -3.44
CA THR A 111 -6.68 -0.34 -3.48
C THR A 111 -7.76 -1.25 -2.90
N ILE A 112 -8.34 -0.82 -1.78
CA ILE A 112 -9.45 -1.48 -1.11
C ILE A 112 -10.74 -0.81 -1.57
N THR A 113 -11.63 -1.56 -2.21
CA THR A 113 -12.92 -1.05 -2.70
C THR A 113 -14.06 -1.76 -1.98
N VAL A 114 -14.94 -0.95 -1.38
CA VAL A 114 -16.13 -1.40 -0.67
C VAL A 114 -17.36 -0.92 -1.43
N ASP A 115 -18.08 -1.85 -2.05
CA ASP A 115 -19.30 -1.52 -2.79
C ASP A 115 -20.50 -1.27 -1.86
N GLU A 116 -21.54 -0.69 -2.41
CA GLU A 116 -22.85 -0.59 -1.77
C GLU A 116 -23.56 -1.94 -1.71
N GLY A 117 -24.11 -2.26 -0.55
CA GLY A 117 -25.00 -3.40 -0.33
C GLY A 117 -26.41 -2.98 -0.69
N LEU A 118 -26.74 -3.06 -1.97
CA LEU A 118 -28.14 -3.00 -2.41
C LEU A 118 -28.80 -4.34 -2.05
N PHE A 119 -30.02 -4.24 -1.52
CA PHE A 119 -30.87 -5.32 -1.03
C PHE A 119 -31.09 -6.45 -2.04
#